data_AF-A0A522CFE3-F1
#
_entry.id   AF-A0A522CFE3-F1
#
_cell.length_a   1.000
_cell.length_b   1.000
_cell.length_c   1.000
_cell.angle_alpha   90.00
_cell.angle_beta   90.00
_cell.angle_gamma   90.00
#
_symmetry.space_group_name_H-M   'P 1'
#
loop_
_entity.id
_entity.type
_entity.pdbx_description
1 polymer ?
#
loop_
_entity_poly.entity_id
_entity_poly.type
_entity_poly.pdbx_seq_one_letter_code
_entity_poly.pdbx_strand_id
1 'polypeptide(L)'
;MRFQVLLAGAAACAALALSSAVAQPATPYMTPDIAKDFEWPKASYDYEKRVEMIPMRDGVKLYTVMIIPKGARDAPILLTRTPYNAKRAAQRALSPHAAATGQ
;
A
#
# COMPACT_ATOMS: atom_id res chain seq x y z
N MET A 1 15.27 -59.68 18.18
CA MET A 1 15.47 -58.23 18.44
C MET A 1 14.88 -57.36 17.31
N ARG A 2 13.64 -57.62 16.87
CA ARG A 2 12.97 -56.93 15.75
C ARG A 2 11.52 -56.50 16.07
N PHE A 3 11.20 -56.36 17.35
CA PHE A 3 9.87 -55.91 17.81
C PHE A 3 9.92 -54.60 18.61
N GLN A 4 11.12 -54.13 18.96
CA GLN A 4 11.33 -52.98 19.83
C GLN A 4 11.41 -51.65 19.06
N VAL A 5 11.61 -51.72 17.73
CA VAL A 5 11.69 -50.53 16.85
C VAL A 5 10.30 -50.04 16.42
N LEU A 6 9.27 -50.91 16.47
CA LEU A 6 7.89 -50.51 16.14
C LEU A 6 7.19 -49.74 17.28
N LEU A 7 7.62 -49.91 18.53
CA LEU A 7 7.04 -49.18 19.66
C LEU A 7 7.59 -47.75 19.80
N ALA A 8 8.82 -47.49 19.32
CA ALA A 8 9.44 -46.16 19.36
C ALA A 8 8.86 -45.21 18.29
N GLY A 9 8.40 -45.73 17.16
CA GLY A 9 7.75 -44.94 16.10
C GLY A 9 6.36 -44.43 16.49
N ALA A 10 5.61 -45.19 17.28
CA ALA A 10 4.27 -44.81 17.74
C ALA A 10 4.30 -43.69 18.80
N ALA A 11 5.34 -43.64 19.64
CA ALA A 11 5.50 -42.61 20.66
C ALA A 11 5.90 -41.24 20.07
N ALA A 12 6.64 -41.22 18.96
CA ALA A 12 7.02 -39.98 18.27
C ALA A 12 5.83 -39.29 17.59
N CYS A 13 4.86 -40.06 17.06
CA CYS A 13 3.65 -39.52 16.47
C CYS A 13 2.64 -38.98 17.51
N ALA A 14 2.64 -39.52 18.74
CA ALA A 14 1.78 -39.04 19.81
C ALA A 14 2.20 -37.66 20.36
N ALA A 15 3.50 -37.34 20.34
CA ALA A 15 4.02 -36.05 20.81
C ALA A 15 3.71 -34.88 19.85
N LEU A 16 3.61 -35.15 18.54
CA LEU A 16 3.24 -34.14 17.53
C LEU A 16 1.74 -33.80 17.53
N ALA A 17 0.89 -34.67 18.09
CA ALA A 17 -0.55 -34.45 18.13
C ALA A 17 -1.00 -33.46 19.21
N LEU A 18 -0.17 -33.21 20.24
CA LEU A 18 -0.53 -32.37 21.40
C LEU A 18 -0.17 -30.89 21.25
N SER A 19 0.60 -30.49 20.22
CA SER A 19 1.10 -29.11 20.07
C SER A 19 0.23 -28.22 19.17
N SER A 20 -0.94 -28.68 18.72
CA SER A 20 -1.77 -27.99 17.72
C SER A 20 -3.05 -27.37 18.30
N ALA A 21 -3.05 -26.97 19.57
CA ALA A 21 -4.16 -26.22 20.17
C ALA A 21 -3.69 -24.79 20.48
N VAL A 22 -3.31 -24.04 19.44
CA VAL A 22 -3.29 -22.57 19.55
C VAL A 22 -4.74 -22.11 19.57
N ALA A 23 -5.24 -21.75 20.75
CA ALA A 23 -6.53 -21.09 20.88
C ALA A 23 -6.50 -19.81 20.02
N GLN A 24 -7.30 -19.78 18.96
CA GLN A 24 -7.48 -18.56 18.19
C GLN A 24 -8.10 -17.52 19.12
N PRO A 25 -7.50 -16.33 19.28
CA PRO A 25 -8.11 -15.28 20.08
C PRO A 25 -9.49 -14.98 19.48
N ALA A 26 -10.55 -15.21 20.26
CA ALA A 26 -11.90 -14.86 19.87
C ALA A 26 -11.95 -13.35 19.66
N THR A 27 -12.06 -12.91 18.41
CA THR A 27 -12.24 -11.50 18.08
C THR A 27 -13.58 -11.07 18.69
N PRO A 28 -13.60 -10.07 19.59
CA PRO A 28 -14.85 -9.58 20.16
C PRO A 28 -15.76 -9.14 19.01
N TYR A 29 -17.02 -9.56 19.04
CA TYR A 29 -18.06 -9.34 18.02
C TYR A 29 -18.31 -7.86 17.65
N MET A 30 -17.73 -6.92 18.40
CA MET A 30 -17.81 -5.48 18.17
C MET A 30 -16.52 -4.86 17.58
N THR A 31 -15.49 -5.66 17.26
CA THR A 31 -14.26 -5.17 16.63
C THR A 31 -14.40 -5.28 15.10
N PRO A 32 -14.30 -4.17 14.35
CA PRO A 32 -14.28 -4.24 12.88
C PRO A 32 -13.06 -5.03 12.39
N ASP A 33 -13.29 -6.09 11.61
CA ASP A 33 -12.28 -6.95 10.96
C ASP A 33 -11.68 -6.33 9.68
N ILE A 34 -12.10 -5.12 9.34
CA ILE A 34 -11.65 -4.39 8.16
C ILE A 34 -10.76 -3.23 8.62
N ALA A 35 -9.64 -3.04 7.92
CA ALA A 35 -8.76 -1.91 8.13
C ALA A 35 -9.54 -0.59 8.02
N LYS A 36 -9.31 0.32 8.97
CA LYS A 36 -9.97 1.63 9.03
C LYS A 36 -9.70 2.47 7.78
N ASP A 37 -8.50 2.30 7.22
CA ASP A 37 -8.02 3.03 6.06
C ASP A 37 -7.75 2.07 4.90
N PHE A 38 -8.19 2.47 3.70
CA PHE A 38 -7.90 1.77 2.47
C PHE A 38 -6.94 2.60 1.62
N GLU A 39 -5.78 2.03 1.33
CA GLU A 39 -4.82 2.60 0.39
C GLU A 39 -4.70 1.73 -0.85
N TRP A 40 -4.74 2.37 -2.03
CA TRP A 40 -4.50 1.66 -3.29
C TRP A 40 -3.03 1.20 -3.36
N PRO A 41 -2.75 -0.04 -3.81
CA PRO A 41 -1.39 -0.49 -4.06
C PRO A 41 -0.71 0.39 -5.12
N LYS A 42 0.33 1.13 -4.70
CA LYS A 42 1.12 2.05 -5.55
C LYS A 42 2.40 1.40 -6.11
N ALA A 43 2.63 0.12 -5.82
CA ALA A 43 3.89 -0.57 -6.12
C ALA A 43 4.21 -0.62 -7.63
N SER A 44 3.19 -0.81 -8.45
CA SER A 44 3.31 -0.92 -9.91
C SER A 44 3.47 0.42 -10.63
N TYR A 45 3.36 1.56 -9.94
CA TYR A 45 3.41 2.87 -10.59
C TYR A 45 4.85 3.25 -10.89
N ASP A 46 5.13 3.79 -12.07
CA ASP A 46 6.45 4.31 -12.42
C ASP A 46 6.70 5.75 -11.95
N TYR A 47 5.77 6.31 -11.18
CA TYR A 47 5.84 7.65 -10.60
C TYR A 47 5.45 7.70 -9.13
N GLU A 48 5.86 8.80 -8.49
CA GLU A 48 5.40 9.21 -7.17
C GLU A 48 4.41 10.37 -7.32
N LYS A 49 3.24 10.23 -6.68
CA LYS A 49 2.26 11.32 -6.60
C LYS A 49 2.43 12.04 -5.27
N ARG A 50 2.76 13.32 -5.34
CA ARG A 50 2.85 14.20 -4.17
C ARG A 50 1.76 15.26 -4.20
N VAL A 51 1.17 15.53 -3.04
CA VAL A 51 0.16 16.56 -2.88
C VAL A 51 0.65 17.53 -1.81
N GLU A 52 0.90 18.76 -2.21
CA GLU A 52 1.40 19.81 -1.32
C GLU A 52 0.53 21.07 -1.40
N MET A 53 0.46 21.78 -0.28
CA MET A 53 -0.24 23.05 -0.14
C MET A 53 0.78 24.19 -0.21
N ILE A 54 1.08 24.66 -1.42
CA ILE A 54 2.15 25.63 -1.66
C ILE A 54 1.67 27.03 -1.22
N PRO A 55 2.37 27.70 -0.26
CA PRO A 55 2.01 29.04 0.17
C PRO A 55 2.41 30.09 -0.87
N MET A 56 1.52 31.02 -1.12
CA MET A 56 1.72 32.18 -1.98
C MET A 56 2.23 33.38 -1.18
N ARG A 57 2.59 34.46 -1.89
CA ARG A 57 3.08 35.72 -1.29
C ARG A 57 2.10 36.38 -0.31
N ASP A 58 0.81 36.12 -0.49
CA ASP A 58 -0.30 36.66 0.30
C ASP A 58 -0.68 35.72 1.47
N GLY A 59 0.03 34.60 1.64
CA GLY A 59 -0.24 33.59 2.66
C GLY A 59 -1.31 32.57 2.26
N VAL A 60 -1.97 32.71 1.11
CA VAL A 60 -2.94 31.72 0.61
C VAL A 60 -2.21 30.45 0.17
N LYS A 61 -2.74 29.29 0.50
CA LYS A 61 -2.15 28.00 0.11
C LYS A 61 -2.87 27.41 -1.09
N LEU A 62 -2.13 27.09 -2.15
CA LEU A 62 -2.69 26.46 -3.34
C LEU A 62 -2.49 24.96 -3.31
N TYR A 63 -3.57 24.24 -3.60
CA TYR A 63 -3.54 22.80 -3.77
C TYR A 63 -2.77 22.45 -5.05
N THR A 64 -1.65 21.73 -4.88
CA THR A 64 -0.78 21.35 -5.99
C THR A 64 -0.58 19.84 -6.00
N VAL A 65 -0.75 19.24 -7.16
CA VAL A 65 -0.48 17.82 -7.39
C VAL A 65 0.75 17.71 -8.28
N MET A 66 1.76 16.99 -7.79
CA MET A 66 2.99 16.73 -8.52
C MET A 66 3.05 15.25 -8.87
N ILE A 67 3.32 14.96 -10.14
CA ILE A 67 3.57 13.61 -10.66
C ILE A 67 5.05 13.58 -11.02
N ILE A 68 5.82 12.82 -10.25
CA ILE A 68 7.28 12.76 -10.38
C ILE A 68 7.65 11.35 -10.84
N PRO A 69 8.18 11.16 -12.06
CA PRO A 69 8.66 9.85 -12.49
C PRO A 69 9.74 9.32 -11.54
N LYS A 70 9.69 8.03 -11.19
CA LYS A 70 10.67 7.40 -10.31
C LYS A 70 12.05 7.45 -10.97
N GLY A 71 13.05 7.87 -10.21
CA GLY A 71 14.43 8.01 -10.71
C GLY A 71 14.69 9.29 -11.52
N ALA A 72 13.71 10.17 -11.68
CA ALA A 72 13.91 11.49 -12.27
C ALA A 72 14.90 12.32 -11.43
N ARG A 73 15.95 12.82 -12.08
CA ARG A 73 16.93 13.77 -11.54
C ARG A 73 17.13 14.85 -12.58
N ASP A 74 17.18 16.12 -12.15
CA ASP A 74 17.33 17.29 -13.02
C ASP A 74 16.33 17.35 -14.19
N ALA A 75 15.13 16.81 -13.96
CA ALA A 75 14.07 16.75 -14.96
C ALA A 75 13.35 18.11 -15.09
N PRO A 76 12.91 18.49 -16.30
CA PRO A 76 12.12 19.70 -16.50
C PRO A 76 10.73 19.58 -15.86
N ILE A 77 10.15 20.72 -15.49
CA ILE A 77 8.81 20.80 -14.91
C ILE A 77 7.85 21.34 -15.97
N LEU A 78 6.77 20.59 -16.21
CA LEU A 78 5.60 21.08 -16.94
C LEU A 78 4.52 21.48 -15.93
N LEU A 79 4.17 22.77 -15.89
CA LEU A 79 3.19 23.31 -14.94
C LEU A 79 1.90 23.70 -15.66
N THR A 80 0.79 23.12 -15.22
CA THR A 80 -0.56 23.53 -15.63
C THR A 80 -1.32 24.04 -14.42
N ARG A 81 -1.81 25.28 -14.50
CA ARG A 81 -2.70 25.86 -13.48
C ARG A 81 -4.13 25.78 -13.97
N THR A 82 -5.02 25.21 -13.17
CA THR A 82 -6.42 24.98 -13.57
C THR A 82 -7.40 25.38 -12.46
N PRO A 83 -8.50 26.09 -12.80
CA PRO A 83 -9.60 26.31 -11.86
C PRO A 83 -10.49 25.06 -11.69
N TYR A 84 -10.30 24.03 -12.51
CA TYR A 84 -11.21 22.88 -12.62
C TYR A 84 -10.73 21.65 -11.84
N ASN A 85 -10.45 21.83 -10.54
CA ASN A 85 -10.03 20.77 -9.61
C ASN A 85 -8.79 19.97 -10.08
N ALA A 86 -7.61 20.41 -9.65
CA ALA A 86 -6.32 19.78 -9.98
C ALA A 86 -6.22 18.31 -9.54
N LYS A 87 -6.93 17.87 -8.48
CA LYS A 87 -6.95 16.45 -8.06
C LYS A 87 -7.52 15.58 -9.17
N ARG A 88 -8.61 16.02 -9.80
CA ARG A 88 -9.27 15.31 -10.90
C ARG A 88 -8.46 15.39 -12.19
N ALA A 89 -7.84 16.54 -12.47
CA ALA A 89 -6.96 16.69 -13.63
C ALA A 89 -5.79 15.68 -13.58
N ALA A 90 -5.14 15.53 -12.42
CA ALA A 90 -4.05 14.57 -12.21
C ALA A 90 -4.50 13.10 -12.21
N GLN A 91 -5.81 12.82 -12.08
CA GLN A 91 -6.37 11.46 -12.19
C GLN A 91 -6.61 11.04 -13.64
N ARG A 92 -6.62 11.96 -14.61
CA ARG A 92 -6.80 11.57 -16.03
C ARG A 92 -5.71 10.63 -16.52
N ALA A 93 -4.53 10.70 -15.90
CA ALA A 93 -3.43 9.76 -16.08
C ALA A 93 -3.50 8.59 -15.07
N LEU A 94 -4.68 8.01 -14.81
CA LEU A 94 -4.91 6.83 -13.93
C LEU A 94 -4.28 5.53 -14.48
N SER A 95 -3.23 5.66 -15.29
CA SER A 95 -2.41 4.54 -15.69
C SER A 95 -1.26 4.38 -14.69
N PRO A 96 -0.69 3.18 -14.54
CA PRO A 96 0.56 3.00 -13.80
C PRO A 96 1.75 3.80 -14.38
N HIS A 97 1.54 4.45 -15.53
CA HIS A 97 2.54 5.20 -16.27
C HIS A 97 2.34 6.72 -16.17
N ALA A 98 3.44 7.44 -15.93
CA ALA A 98 3.46 8.89 -16.00
C ALA A 98 3.38 9.36 -17.45
N ALA A 99 2.30 10.08 -17.79
CA ALA A 99 2.19 10.82 -19.04
C ALA A 99 2.37 12.32 -18.76
N ALA A 100 3.30 12.97 -19.46
CA ALA A 100 3.48 14.42 -19.43
C ALA A 100 2.42 15.10 -20.30
N THR A 101 1.17 15.10 -19.83
CA THR A 101 0.05 15.69 -20.58
C THR A 101 -0.21 17.11 -20.07
N GLY A 102 0.12 18.12 -20.89
CA GLY A 102 -0.40 19.47 -20.71
C GLY A 102 -1.90 19.49 -21.05
N GLN A 103 -2.71 20.14 -20.23
CA GLN A 103 -4.09 20.49 -20.57
C GLN A 103 -4.13 21.96 -20.99
#